data_AF-A0AAU7BNA1-F1
#
_entry.id   AF-A0AAU7BNA1-F1
#
_cell.length_a   1.000
_cell.length_b   1.000
_cell.length_c   1.000
_cell.angle_alpha   90.00
_cell.angle_beta   90.00
_cell.angle_gamma   90.00
#
_symmetry.space_group_name_H-M   'P 1'
#
loop_
_entity.id
_entity.type
_entity.pdbx_description
1 polymer ?
#
loop_
_entity_poly.entity_id
_entity_poly.type
_entity_poly.pdbx_seq_one_letter_code
_entity_poly.pdbx_strand_id
1 'polypeptide(L)' 'MIGGGRAIAQAPVKDLQTCKHCRTANAPSARFCLNCGTPLSSDCTACGSSLTAGAKFCSQCGQATP' A
#
# COMPACT_ATOMS: atom_id res chain seq x y z
N MET A 1 -37.52 -15.15 10.87
CA MET A 1 -36.48 -14.41 11.62
C MET A 1 -35.38 -14.03 10.64
N ILE A 2 -35.40 -12.75 10.26
CA ILE A 2 -34.42 -11.90 9.56
C ILE A 2 -33.24 -12.54 8.79
N GLY A 3 -33.21 -12.30 7.47
CA GLY A 3 -32.08 -12.61 6.59
C GLY A 3 -30.89 -11.69 6.85
N GLY A 4 -29.79 -12.26 7.34
CA GLY A 4 -28.51 -11.58 7.51
C GLY A 4 -27.75 -11.49 6.18
N GLY A 5 -28.15 -10.55 5.33
CA GLY A 5 -27.37 -10.16 4.15
C GLY A 5 -26.09 -9.46 4.59
N ARG A 6 -24.96 -10.20 4.62
CA ARG A 6 -23.63 -9.60 4.75
C ARG A 6 -23.40 -8.72 3.52
N ALA A 7 -23.57 -7.42 3.69
CA ALA A 7 -23.08 -6.43 2.75
C ALA A 7 -21.57 -6.62 2.61
N ILE A 8 -21.15 -7.34 1.57
CA ILE A 8 -19.76 -7.32 1.12
C ILE A 8 -19.47 -5.89 0.67
N ALA A 9 -18.89 -5.13 1.58
CA ALA A 9 -18.42 -3.77 1.37
C ALA A 9 -17.43 -3.79 0.19
N GLN A 10 -17.95 -3.61 -1.01
CA GLN A 10 -17.16 -3.38 -2.20
C GLN A 10 -16.52 -2.01 -2.00
N ALA A 11 -15.28 -2.01 -1.52
CA ALA A 11 -14.45 -0.82 -1.59
C ALA A 11 -14.47 -0.36 -3.05
N PRO A 12 -14.79 0.92 -3.32
CA PRO A 12 -14.95 1.38 -4.68
C PRO A 12 -13.60 1.24 -5.40
N VAL A 13 -13.57 0.42 -6.45
CA VAL A 13 -12.41 0.17 -7.35
C VAL A 13 -11.94 1.40 -8.13
N LYS A 14 -12.39 2.60 -7.74
CA LYS A 14 -12.25 3.85 -8.48
C LYS A 14 -10.88 4.51 -8.36
N ASP A 15 -9.98 3.96 -7.54
CA ASP A 15 -8.62 4.51 -7.34
C ASP A 15 -7.53 3.42 -7.41
N LEU A 16 -7.62 2.48 -8.35
CA LEU A 16 -6.54 1.53 -8.60
C LEU A 16 -5.27 2.29 -9.05
N GLN A 17 -4.14 2.05 -8.39
CA GLN A 17 -2.85 2.61 -8.78
C GLN A 17 -2.02 1.60 -9.58
N THR A 18 -1.46 2.06 -10.69
CA THR A 18 -0.65 1.23 -11.57
C THR A 18 0.81 1.24 -11.12
N CYS A 19 1.40 0.06 -10.93
CA CYS A 19 2.82 -0.06 -10.64
C CYS A 19 3.65 0.52 -11.81
N LYS A 20 4.57 1.45 -11.51
CA LYS A 20 5.43 2.08 -12.53
C LYS A 20 6.49 1.12 -13.10
N HIS A 21 6.79 0.02 -12.40
CA HIS A 21 7.78 -0.97 -12.80
C HIS A 21 7.19 -2.07 -13.68
N CYS A 22 6.14 -2.77 -13.22
CA CYS A 22 5.57 -3.93 -13.92
C CYS A 22 4.16 -3.72 -14.49
N ARG A 23 3.58 -2.51 -14.34
CA ARG A 23 2.25 -2.13 -14.85
C ARG A 23 1.07 -2.88 -14.24
N THR A 24 1.27 -3.70 -13.20
CA THR A 24 0.17 -4.35 -12.46
C THR A 24 -0.70 -3.30 -11.77
N ALA A 25 -2.02 -3.49 -11.78
CA ALA A 25 -2.97 -2.68 -11.02
C ALA A 25 -3.00 -3.11 -9.55
N ASN A 26 -2.90 -2.16 -8.63
CA ASN A 26 -2.88 -2.41 -7.19
C ASN A 26 -3.90 -1.53 -6.49
N ALA A 27 -4.35 -1.95 -5.31
CA ALA A 27 -5.24 -1.14 -4.48
C ALA A 27 -4.62 0.23 -4.18
N PRO A 28 -5.42 1.30 -4.05
CA PRO A 28 -4.92 2.64 -3.71
C PRO A 28 -4.11 2.66 -2.41
N SER A 29 -4.48 1.80 -1.45
CA SER A 29 -3.77 1.62 -0.17
C SER A 29 -2.65 0.58 -0.20
N ALA A 30 -2.32 0.00 -1.35
CA ALA A 30 -1.26 -0.99 -1.47
C ALA A 30 0.11 -0.34 -1.23
N ARG A 31 0.88 -0.89 -0.29
CA ARG A 31 2.23 -0.42 0.05
C ARG A 31 3.30 -0.96 -0.91
N PHE A 32 3.08 -2.15 -1.43
CA PHE A 32 3.93 -2.82 -2.41
C PHE A 32 3.09 -3.35 -3.58
N CYS A 33 3.73 -3.51 -4.73
CA CYS A 33 3.09 -4.16 -5.85
C CYS A 33 2.88 -5.66 -5.57
N LEU A 34 1.64 -6.13 -5.73
CA LEU A 34 1.25 -7.53 -5.49
C LEU A 34 1.93 -8.53 -6.44
N ASN A 35 2.50 -8.05 -7.55
CA ASN A 35 3.15 -8.89 -8.55
C ASN A 35 4.67 -8.84 -8.46
N CYS A 36 5.28 -7.65 -8.36
CA CYS A 36 6.74 -7.50 -8.42
C CYS A 36 7.40 -6.99 -7.12
N GLY A 37 6.63 -6.69 -6.07
CA GLY A 37 7.16 -6.24 -4.78
C GLY A 37 7.70 -4.81 -4.73
N THR A 38 7.71 -4.07 -5.86
CA THR A 38 8.16 -2.66 -5.88
C THR A 38 7.31 -1.81 -4.93
N PRO A 39 7.92 -0.97 -4.07
CA PRO A 39 7.18 -0.08 -3.19
C PRO A 39 6.34 0.91 -4.01
N LEU A 40 5.08 1.03 -3.61
CA LEU A 40 4.09 1.91 -4.24
C LEU A 40 3.78 3.13 -3.37
N SER A 41 4.04 3.03 -2.07
CA SER A 41 3.89 4.09 -1.10
C SER A 41 5.23 4.40 -0.44
N SER A 42 5.43 5.65 -0.05
CA SER A 42 6.64 6.13 0.64
C SER A 42 6.57 5.86 2.15
N ASP A 43 6.12 4.69 2.56
CA ASP A 43 5.97 4.33 3.97
C ASP A 43 7.08 3.38 4.41
N CYS A 44 7.50 3.47 5.67
CA CYS A 44 8.48 2.58 6.25
C CYS A 44 7.93 1.17 6.29
N THR A 45 8.59 0.25 5.60
CA THR A 45 8.21 -1.16 5.47
C THR A 45 8.18 -1.90 6.81
N ALA A 46 8.95 -1.45 7.80
CA ALA A 46 9.02 -2.06 9.12
C ALA A 46 7.96 -1.54 10.10
N CYS A 47 7.70 -0.23 10.16
CA CYS A 47 6.84 0.35 11.21
C CYS A 47 5.57 1.04 10.70
N GLY A 48 5.39 1.19 9.39
CA GLY A 48 4.20 1.82 8.84
C GLY A 48 4.28 3.33 8.61
N SER A 49 5.22 4.03 9.25
CA SER A 49 5.30 5.50 9.25
C SER A 49 5.70 6.08 7.89
N SER A 50 5.14 7.23 7.52
CA SER A 50 5.50 7.95 6.30
C SER A 50 6.98 8.37 6.31
N LEU A 51 7.69 8.02 5.25
CA LEU A 51 9.06 8.41 5.00
C LEU A 51 9.10 9.74 4.26
N THR A 52 10.02 10.61 4.67
CA THR A 52 10.36 11.80 3.91
C THR A 52 10.99 11.40 2.58
N ALA A 53 10.72 12.17 1.51
CA ALA A 53 11.36 11.96 0.22
C ALA A 53 12.89 11.94 0.35
N GLY A 54 13.53 10.87 -0.12
CA GLY A 54 14.99 10.69 -0.04
C GLY A 54 15.53 10.31 1.33
N ALA A 55 14.68 9.99 2.32
CA ALA A 55 15.13 9.43 3.59
C ALA A 55 15.90 8.12 3.33
N LYS A 56 17.05 7.93 4.00
CA LYS A 56 17.82 6.66 4.00
C LYS A 56 17.41 5.72 5.12
N PHE A 57 16.86 6.29 6.20
CA PHE A 57 16.39 5.58 7.39
C PHE A 57 15.07 6.18 7.85
N CYS A 58 14.23 5.36 8.46
CA CYS A 58 12.99 5.82 9.08
C CYS A 58 13.29 6.63 10.35
N SER A 59 12.75 7.85 10.42
CA SER A 59 12.88 8.71 11.61
C SER A 59 12.13 8.18 12.84
N GLN A 60 11.19 7.23 12.66
CA GLN A 60 10.41 6.66 13.76
C GLN A 60 11.03 5.39 14.34
N CYS A 61 11.58 4.50 13.51
CA CYS A 61 12.07 3.19 13.98
C CYS A 61 13.54 2.91 13.62
N GLY A 62 14.22 3.80 12.89
CA GLY A 62 15.63 3.63 12.49
C GLY A 62 15.88 2.60 11.38
N GLN A 63 14.84 1.92 10.87
CA GLN A 63 15.00 0.95 9.77
C GLN A 63 15.47 1.64 8.47
N ALA A 64 16.41 1.03 7.76
CA ALA A 64 16.81 1.48 6.43
C ALA A 64 15.62 1.41 5.46
N THR A 65 15.47 2.45 4.65
CA THR A 65 14.42 2.52 3.64
C THR A 65 14.87 1.78 2.36
N PRO A 66 13.97 1.04 1.68
CA PRO A 66 14.29 0.39 0.41
C PRO A 66 14.49 1.39 -0.74
#